data_AF-A0A7J8LYB7-F1
#
_entry.id   AF-A0A7J8LYB7-F1
#
_cell.length_a   1.000
_cell.length_b   1.000
_cell.length_c   1.000
_cell.angle_alpha   90.00
_cell.angle_beta   90.00
_cell.angle_gamma   90.00
#
_symmetry.space_group_name_H-M   'P 1'
#
loop_
_entity.id
_entity.type
_entity.pdbx_description
1 polymer ?
#
loop_
_entity_poly.entity_id
_entity_poly.type
_entity_poly.pdbx_seq_one_letter_code
_entity_poly.pdbx_strand_id
1 'polypeptide(L)'
;MNELYGFDGVSPGMLPPFAIQSEETRAMARHCTVGIEPRISAERLILLDTQSVFSPSVLSEIMRPDGSSTVSVLSGESLSAELAHEIMNIQVDLLKHGIPDPSCITPLHSQSSTLGLHKEGKDKVHEVEEYIGTPVFVRT
;
A
#
# COMPACT_ATOMS: atom_id res chain seq x y z
N MET A 1 5.93 0.00 8.38
CA MET A 1 5.58 1.41 8.67
C MET A 1 5.78 1.78 10.14
N ASN A 2 5.22 1.03 11.10
CA ASN A 2 5.40 1.30 12.53
C ASN A 2 6.86 1.37 12.99
N GLU A 3 7.71 0.45 12.55
CA GLU A 3 9.16 0.49 12.84
C GLU A 3 9.83 1.76 12.29
N LEU A 4 9.48 2.17 11.06
CA LEU A 4 10.00 3.39 10.44
C LEU A 4 9.51 4.66 11.17
N TYR A 5 8.36 4.59 11.83
CA TYR A 5 7.87 5.65 12.71
C TYR A 5 8.59 5.67 14.07
N GLY A 6 9.36 4.64 14.40
CA GLY A 6 10.04 4.50 15.70
C GLY A 6 9.22 3.76 16.76
N PHE A 7 8.18 3.02 16.37
CA PHE A 7 7.43 2.17 17.30
C PHE A 7 8.21 0.88 17.57
N ASP A 8 8.54 0.62 18.84
CA ASP A 8 9.37 -0.50 19.29
C ASP A 8 8.56 -1.70 19.81
N GLY A 9 7.25 -1.55 20.04
CA GLY A 9 6.36 -2.59 20.56
C GLY A 9 6.66 -3.09 21.98
N VAL A 10 7.71 -2.57 22.64
CA VAL A 10 8.14 -3.00 23.98
C VAL A 10 7.83 -1.96 25.04
N SER A 11 7.61 -0.71 24.65
CA SER A 11 7.26 0.38 25.54
C SER A 11 5.83 0.20 26.10
N PRO A 12 5.65 0.08 27.43
CA PRO A 12 4.34 -0.18 28.03
C PRO A 12 3.33 0.94 27.73
N GLY A 13 2.11 0.55 27.34
CA GLY A 13 1.00 1.50 27.15
C GLY A 13 1.00 2.25 25.81
N MET A 14 1.97 2.00 24.93
CA MET A 14 2.01 2.61 23.60
C MET A 14 1.33 1.69 22.58
N LEU A 15 0.32 2.20 21.88
CA LEU A 15 -0.29 1.51 20.75
C LEU A 15 0.52 1.79 19.48
N PRO A 16 0.55 0.85 18.52
CA PRO A 16 1.20 1.08 17.25
C PRO A 16 0.55 2.27 16.55
N PRO A 17 1.35 3.18 15.96
CA PRO A 17 0.86 4.29 15.15
C PRO A 17 -0.13 3.80 14.08
N PHE A 18 0.32 2.98 13.14
CA PHE A 18 -0.50 2.37 12.11
C PHE A 18 -1.14 1.08 12.61
N ALA A 19 -2.37 0.80 12.15
CA ALA A 19 -3.08 -0.42 12.50
C ALA A 19 -2.25 -1.66 12.14
N ILE A 20 -2.28 -2.67 13.02
CA ILE A 20 -1.71 -3.99 12.77
C ILE A 20 -2.83 -5.03 12.78
N GLN A 21 -2.65 -6.14 12.06
CA GLN A 21 -3.61 -7.23 12.11
C GLN A 21 -3.69 -7.78 13.54
N SER A 22 -4.89 -7.74 14.10
CA SER A 22 -5.22 -8.48 15.32
C SER A 22 -5.45 -9.96 15.00
N GLU A 23 -5.39 -10.82 16.01
CA GLU A 23 -5.72 -12.23 15.85
C GLU A 23 -7.15 -12.43 15.29
N GLU A 24 -8.10 -11.62 15.75
CA GLU A 24 -9.49 -11.61 15.27
C GLU A 24 -9.57 -11.28 13.78
N THR A 25 -8.97 -10.17 13.34
CA THR A 25 -9.01 -9.76 11.92
C THR A 25 -8.36 -10.80 11.01
N ARG A 26 -7.28 -11.45 11.48
CA ARG A 26 -6.62 -12.54 10.75
C ARG A 26 -7.51 -13.77 10.66
N ALA A 27 -8.15 -14.18 11.77
CA ALA A 27 -9.08 -15.31 11.78
C ALA A 27 -10.29 -15.08 10.86
N MET A 28 -10.72 -13.83 10.72
CA MET A 28 -11.81 -13.43 9.83
C MET A 28 -11.37 -13.12 8.39
N ALA A 29 -10.07 -13.26 8.07
CA ALA A 29 -9.48 -12.87 6.80
C ALA A 29 -9.87 -11.45 6.36
N ARG A 30 -9.80 -10.49 7.29
CA ARG A 30 -10.09 -9.07 7.08
C ARG A 30 -8.81 -8.25 6.96
N HIS A 31 -8.84 -7.24 6.11
CA HIS A 31 -7.80 -6.20 6.09
C HIS A 31 -7.92 -5.32 7.34
N CYS A 32 -6.81 -4.73 7.77
CA CYS A 32 -6.75 -3.82 8.92
C CYS A 32 -6.64 -2.34 8.51
N THR A 33 -6.09 -2.04 7.33
CA THR A 33 -5.91 -0.67 6.83
C THR A 33 -7.01 -0.31 5.83
N VAL A 34 -7.64 0.85 5.97
CA VAL A 34 -8.71 1.36 5.09
C VAL A 34 -8.30 2.71 4.52
N GLY A 35 -8.35 2.88 3.20
CA GLY A 35 -7.93 4.11 2.52
C GLY A 35 -6.43 4.37 2.62
N ILE A 36 -6.06 5.64 2.81
CA ILE A 36 -4.68 6.10 2.95
C ILE A 36 -4.55 6.80 4.30
N GLU A 37 -3.66 6.32 5.16
CA GLU A 37 -3.37 6.91 6.47
C GLU A 37 -2.02 7.66 6.44
N PRO A 38 -2.02 9.00 6.50
CA PRO A 38 -0.80 9.78 6.54
C PRO A 38 -0.31 10.02 7.98
N ARG A 39 1.00 9.95 8.19
CA ARG A 39 1.67 10.37 9.43
C ARG A 39 2.98 11.12 9.15
N ILE A 40 3.38 11.96 10.09
CA ILE A 40 4.67 12.66 10.05
C ILE A 40 5.52 12.17 11.24
N SER A 41 6.74 11.69 10.98
CA SER A 41 7.68 11.28 12.03
C SER A 41 8.42 12.48 12.63
N ALA A 42 9.13 12.27 13.74
CA ALA A 42 9.96 13.31 14.37
C ALA A 42 11.10 13.80 13.44
N GLU A 43 11.54 12.94 12.53
CA GLU A 43 12.58 13.17 11.52
C GLU A 43 12.02 13.86 10.26
N ARG A 44 10.75 14.30 10.30
CA ARG A 44 10.04 14.98 9.21
C ARG A 44 9.87 14.12 7.96
N LEU A 45 9.81 12.80 8.13
CA LEU A 45 9.38 11.90 7.06
C LEU A 45 7.85 11.89 6.98
N ILE A 46 7.33 11.86 5.76
CA ILE A 46 5.90 11.61 5.51
C ILE A 46 5.74 10.12 5.26
N LEU A 47 4.97 9.46 6.12
CA LEU A 47 4.67 8.05 6.09
C LEU A 47 3.23 7.86 5.62
N LEU A 48 3.02 7.08 4.56
CA LEU A 48 1.70 6.77 4.03
C LEU A 48 1.48 5.26 4.14
N ASP A 49 0.54 4.84 4.98
CA ASP A 49 0.04 3.47 4.99
C ASP A 49 -1.22 3.38 4.13
N THR A 50 -1.39 2.29 3.38
CA THR A 50 -2.44 2.18 2.37
C THR A 50 -3.16 0.85 2.44
N GLN A 51 -4.48 0.88 2.30
CA GLN A 51 -5.30 -0.31 2.11
C GLN A 51 -4.79 -1.13 0.92
N SER A 52 -4.72 -2.45 1.11
CA SER A 52 -4.38 -3.39 0.05
C SER A 52 -5.39 -3.30 -1.09
N VAL A 53 -4.93 -2.98 -2.30
CA VAL A 53 -5.79 -2.90 -3.48
C VAL A 53 -6.11 -4.31 -3.97
N PHE A 54 -7.37 -4.57 -4.27
CA PHE A 54 -7.88 -5.86 -4.77
C PHE A 54 -7.62 -7.07 -3.87
N SER A 55 -7.30 -6.92 -2.57
CA SER A 55 -7.18 -8.11 -1.73
C SER A 55 -8.52 -8.85 -1.60
N PRO A 56 -8.55 -10.17 -1.33
CA PRO A 56 -9.80 -10.92 -1.21
C PRO A 56 -10.78 -10.31 -0.20
N SER A 57 -10.27 -9.80 0.92
CA SER A 57 -11.07 -9.14 1.94
C SER A 57 -11.72 -7.85 1.45
N VAL A 58 -11.00 -7.04 0.66
CA VAL A 58 -11.51 -5.79 0.08
C VAL A 58 -12.52 -6.08 -1.03
N LEU A 59 -12.22 -7.04 -1.91
CA LEU A 59 -13.14 -7.45 -2.97
C LEU A 59 -14.46 -7.99 -2.38
N SER A 60 -14.40 -8.73 -1.26
CA SER A 60 -15.60 -9.23 -0.58
C SER A 60 -16.52 -8.11 -0.07
N GLU A 61 -15.97 -6.95 0.28
CA GLU A 61 -16.74 -5.77 0.70
C GLU A 61 -17.35 -5.00 -0.46
N ILE A 62 -16.76 -5.09 -1.65
CA ILE A 62 -17.31 -4.53 -2.88
C ILE A 62 -18.47 -5.38 -3.39
N MET A 63 -18.34 -6.71 -3.27
CA MET A 63 -19.30 -7.69 -3.77
C MET A 63 -20.45 -7.97 -2.80
N ARG A 64 -20.72 -7.07 -1.84
CA ARG A 64 -21.77 -7.30 -0.86
C ARG A 64 -23.12 -7.49 -1.56
N PRO A 65 -23.91 -8.51 -1.17
CA PRO A 65 -25.16 -8.84 -1.85
C PRO A 65 -26.24 -7.76 -1.68
N ASP A 66 -26.07 -6.87 -0.71
CA ASP A 66 -26.93 -5.70 -0.48
C ASP A 66 -26.66 -4.55 -1.49
N GLY A 67 -25.68 -4.70 -2.38
CA GLY A 67 -25.29 -3.69 -3.35
C GLY A 67 -24.60 -2.46 -2.73
N SER A 68 -24.39 -2.47 -1.41
CA SER A 68 -23.66 -1.40 -0.72
C SER A 68 -22.17 -1.68 -0.85
N SER A 69 -21.50 -1.02 -1.79
CA SER A 69 -20.04 -0.98 -1.77
C SER A 69 -19.60 0.04 -0.74
N THR A 70 -18.82 -0.39 0.26
CA THR A 70 -18.26 0.50 1.29
C THR A 70 -16.87 1.00 0.94
N VAL A 71 -16.31 0.61 -0.22
CA VAL A 71 -14.90 0.83 -0.56
C VAL A 71 -14.74 1.49 -1.94
N SER A 72 -14.27 2.73 -1.92
CA SER A 72 -13.83 3.45 -3.13
C SER A 72 -12.37 3.14 -3.41
N VAL A 73 -12.11 2.17 -4.30
CA VAL A 73 -10.75 1.69 -4.58
C VAL A 73 -10.01 2.60 -5.58
N LEU A 74 -10.70 3.26 -6.51
CA LEU A 74 -10.09 4.04 -7.59
C LEU A 74 -10.69 5.44 -7.67
N SER A 75 -9.96 6.47 -7.23
CA SER A 75 -10.20 7.90 -7.55
C SER A 75 -11.68 8.36 -7.61
N GLY A 76 -12.55 7.83 -6.75
CA GLY A 76 -13.98 8.18 -6.68
C GLY A 76 -14.94 7.30 -7.51
N GLU A 77 -14.46 6.41 -8.37
CA GLU A 77 -15.28 5.43 -9.09
C GLU A 77 -15.37 4.14 -8.28
N SER A 78 -16.59 3.69 -8.00
CA SER A 78 -16.81 2.39 -7.34
C SER A 78 -16.59 1.26 -8.34
N LEU A 79 -15.73 0.31 -7.98
CA LEU A 79 -15.60 -0.94 -8.72
C LEU A 79 -16.95 -1.70 -8.71
N SER A 80 -17.41 -2.21 -9.84
CA SER A 80 -18.65 -2.99 -9.89
C SER A 80 -18.47 -4.34 -9.20
N ALA A 81 -19.56 -4.90 -8.65
CA ALA A 81 -19.53 -6.21 -8.02
C ALA A 81 -19.15 -7.33 -9.00
N GLU A 82 -19.58 -7.22 -10.27
CA GLU A 82 -19.24 -8.18 -11.32
C GLU A 82 -17.74 -8.19 -11.60
N LEU A 83 -17.13 -7.01 -11.76
CA LEU A 83 -15.70 -6.90 -12.00
C LEU A 83 -14.89 -7.34 -10.77
N ALA A 84 -15.36 -6.99 -9.56
CA ALA A 84 -14.74 -7.47 -8.32
C ALA A 84 -14.77 -9.00 -8.23
N HIS A 85 -15.88 -9.62 -8.62
CA HIS A 85 -16.01 -11.09 -8.66
C HIS A 85 -15.06 -11.71 -9.70
N GLU A 86 -14.91 -11.10 -10.87
CA GLU A 86 -13.96 -11.55 -11.88
C GLU A 86 -12.52 -11.49 -11.36
N ILE A 87 -12.11 -10.37 -10.76
CA ILE A 87 -10.78 -10.21 -10.16
C ILE A 87 -10.56 -11.26 -9.06
N MET A 88 -11.55 -11.51 -8.21
CA MET A 88 -11.45 -12.54 -7.17
C MET A 88 -11.24 -13.94 -7.76
N ASN A 89 -11.94 -14.28 -8.84
CA ASN A 89 -11.75 -15.58 -9.51
C ASN A 89 -10.36 -15.72 -10.12
N ILE A 90 -9.81 -14.64 -10.71
CA ILE A 90 -8.45 -14.64 -11.23
C ILE A 90 -7.44 -14.91 -10.10
N GLN A 91 -7.62 -14.31 -8.93
CA GLN A 91 -6.75 -14.54 -7.77
C GLN A 91 -6.82 -15.98 -7.26
N VAL A 92 -8.03 -16.54 -7.18
CA VAL A 92 -8.23 -17.94 -6.78
C VAL A 92 -7.56 -18.89 -7.78
N ASP A 93 -7.67 -18.60 -9.07
CA ASP A 93 -7.07 -19.44 -10.11
C ASP A 93 -5.54 -19.38 -10.07
N LEU A 94 -4.97 -18.18 -9.89
CA LEU A 94 -3.53 -17.99 -9.68
C LEU A 94 -3.01 -18.84 -8.50
N LEU A 95 -3.73 -18.80 -7.37
CA LEU A 95 -3.42 -19.58 -6.17
C LEU A 95 -3.50 -21.10 -6.43
N LYS A 96 -4.55 -21.56 -7.12
CA LYS A 96 -4.73 -22.96 -7.49
C LYS A 96 -3.59 -23.47 -8.38
N HIS A 97 -3.08 -22.62 -9.26
CA HIS A 97 -1.97 -22.95 -10.14
C HIS A 97 -0.60 -22.79 -9.48
N GLY A 98 -0.55 -22.42 -8.19
CA GLY A 98 0.69 -22.22 -7.45
C GLY A 98 1.55 -21.09 -8.02
N ILE A 99 0.95 -20.20 -8.81
CA ILE A 99 1.65 -19.04 -9.33
C ILE A 99 1.73 -18.03 -8.18
N PRO A 100 2.94 -17.62 -7.76
CA PRO A 100 3.08 -16.68 -6.66
C PRO A 100 2.41 -15.35 -7.02
N ASP A 101 1.86 -14.70 -6.01
CA ASP A 101 1.33 -13.35 -6.16
C ASP A 101 2.41 -12.45 -6.79
N PRO A 102 2.15 -11.73 -7.90
CA PRO A 102 3.11 -10.81 -8.50
C PRO A 102 3.62 -9.74 -7.53
N SER A 103 2.92 -9.48 -6.42
CA SER A 103 3.40 -8.61 -5.34
C SER A 103 4.58 -9.21 -4.55
N CYS A 104 4.67 -10.55 -4.50
CA CYS A 104 5.74 -11.34 -3.89
C CYS A 104 6.96 -11.42 -4.82
N ILE A 105 7.70 -10.32 -4.93
CA ILE A 105 9.02 -10.34 -5.58
C ILE A 105 9.97 -11.09 -4.64
N THR A 106 10.35 -12.33 -4.97
CA THR A 106 11.56 -12.96 -4.39
C THR A 106 12.71 -11.97 -4.48
N PRO A 107 13.55 -11.78 -3.45
CA PRO A 107 14.53 -10.70 -3.37
C PRO A 107 15.58 -10.82 -4.47
N LEU A 108 15.29 -10.28 -5.66
CA LEU A 108 16.26 -10.00 -6.69
C LEU A 108 16.86 -8.64 -6.34
N HIS A 109 17.98 -8.72 -5.63
CA HIS A 109 19.10 -7.78 -5.59
C HIS A 109 18.71 -6.31 -5.82
N SER A 110 18.66 -5.53 -4.73
CA SER A 110 18.60 -4.06 -4.78
C SER A 110 19.59 -3.51 -5.80
N GLN A 111 19.12 -3.12 -6.98
CA GLN A 111 19.88 -2.24 -7.84
C GLN A 111 19.53 -0.81 -7.45
N SER A 112 20.34 -0.28 -6.52
CA SER A 112 20.64 1.15 -6.51
C SER A 112 21.23 1.51 -7.88
N SER A 113 20.50 2.23 -8.71
CA SER A 113 21.04 2.86 -9.91
C SER A 113 21.43 4.29 -9.56
N THR A 114 22.66 4.44 -9.10
CA THR A 114 23.37 5.74 -9.12
C THR A 114 24.17 5.84 -10.42
N LEU A 115 24.22 7.06 -10.99
CA LEU A 115 25.13 7.60 -12.02
C LEU A 115 24.70 7.60 -13.49
N GLY A 116 24.59 8.84 -14.03
CA GLY A 116 24.56 9.16 -15.45
C GLY A 116 24.66 10.67 -15.70
N LEU A 117 25.79 11.28 -15.33
CA LEU A 117 26.17 12.66 -15.61
C LEU A 117 26.15 12.97 -17.12
N HIS A 118 25.39 13.98 -17.56
CA HIS A 118 25.68 14.70 -18.81
C HIS A 118 25.45 16.21 -18.63
N LYS A 119 26.54 16.98 -18.67
CA LYS A 119 26.52 18.44 -18.80
C LYS A 119 26.08 18.79 -20.22
N GLU A 120 25.17 19.75 -20.37
CA GLU A 120 25.37 21.04 -21.06
C GLU A 120 24.00 21.67 -21.37
N GLY A 121 23.85 22.97 -21.08
CA GLY A 121 22.64 23.73 -21.42
C GLY A 121 22.27 24.77 -20.38
N LYS A 122 22.94 25.91 -20.43
CA LYS A 122 22.68 27.08 -19.61
C LYS A 122 21.43 27.79 -20.13
N ASP A 123 20.33 27.74 -19.39
CA ASP A 123 19.33 28.80 -19.47
C ASP A 123 18.72 29.09 -18.09
N LYS A 124 18.64 30.37 -17.75
CA LYS A 124 18.22 30.86 -16.45
C LYS A 124 16.71 31.06 -16.45
N VAL A 125 15.98 30.10 -15.90
CA VAL A 125 14.63 30.32 -15.37
C VAL A 125 14.70 29.92 -13.89
N HIS A 126 14.39 30.85 -12.99
CA HIS A 126 14.24 30.54 -11.57
C HIS A 126 12.88 29.84 -11.42
N GLU A 127 12.83 28.60 -11.87
CA GLU A 127 11.74 27.69 -11.57
C GLU A 127 11.93 27.31 -10.11
N VAL A 128 10.93 27.60 -9.28
CA VAL A 128 10.87 27.05 -7.94
C VAL A 128 10.75 25.54 -8.14
N GLU A 129 11.89 24.85 -8.19
CA GLU A 129 11.94 23.39 -8.11
C GLU A 129 11.32 23.04 -6.75
N GLU A 130 10.03 22.74 -6.75
CA GLU A 130 9.39 22.11 -5.60
C GLU A 130 10.12 20.79 -5.39
N TYR A 131 11.00 20.78 -4.38
CA TYR A 131 11.82 19.62 -4.07
C TYR A 131 10.93 18.56 -3.42
N ILE A 132 10.16 17.85 -4.25
CA ILE A 132 9.46 16.63 -3.84
C ILE A 132 10.53 15.55 -3.72
N GLY A 133 10.81 15.13 -2.49
CA GLY A 133 11.71 14.00 -2.24
C GLY A 133 11.22 12.74 -2.96
N THR A 134 12.15 11.90 -3.43
CA THR A 134 11.79 10.64 -4.09
C THR A 134 11.04 9.73 -3.11
N PRO A 135 9.80 9.30 -3.42
CA PRO A 135 9.05 8.41 -2.53
C PRO A 135 9.73 7.04 -2.45
N VAL A 136 9.71 6.45 -1.26
CA VAL A 136 10.20 5.09 -1.01
C VAL A 136 9.01 4.20 -0.70
N PHE A 137 8.84 3.15 -1.48
CA PHE A 137 7.77 2.17 -1.30
C PHE A 137 8.26 1.01 -0.43
N VAL A 138 7.64 0.85 0.74
CA VAL A 138 7.91 -0.25 1.66
C VAL A 138 6.79 -1.27 1.52
N ARG A 139 7.13 -2.55 1.26
CA ARG A 139 6.18 -3.67 1.26
C ARG A 139 6.41 -4.53 2.50
N THR A 140 5.34 -5.02 3.10
CA THR A 140 5.32 -5.89 4.29
C THR A 140 4.54 -7.14 4.03
#